data_AF-A0A538SFX2-F1
#
_entry.id   AF-A0A538SFX2-F1
#
_cell.length_a   1.000
_cell.length_b   1.000
_cell.length_c   1.000
_cell.angle_alpha   90.00
_cell.angle_beta   90.00
_cell.angle_gamma   90.00
#
_symmetry.space_group_name_H-M   'P 1'
#
loop_
_entity.id
_entity.type
_entity.pdbx_description
1 polymer ?
#
loop_
_entity_poly.entity_id
_entity_poly.type
_entity_poly.pdbx_seq_one_letter_code
_entity_poly.pdbx_strand_id
1 'polypeptide(L)'
;MGATRSKKVDARVICATGIDLRERIKEGRFLEDLYYRLNDITVRVPTLRERREDIPVLVQHFLTYYSRQMEKRVGGFSPEVLRIFLEYEWRGNVRELEKTVKRMVVLADDGDALGVTLLPLEMRENAAAPAP
;
A
#
# COMPACT_ATOMS: atom_id res chain seq x y z
N MET A 1 32.15 18.58 -19.11
CA MET A 1 31.93 17.84 -20.38
C MET A 1 30.45 17.55 -20.52
N GLY A 2 29.79 18.19 -21.48
CA GLY A 2 28.42 17.87 -21.90
C GLY A 2 28.46 17.43 -23.35
N ALA A 3 27.69 16.41 -23.73
CA ALA A 3 27.65 15.95 -25.11
C ALA A 3 27.08 17.06 -26.02
N THR A 4 27.84 17.47 -27.03
CA THR A 4 27.45 18.52 -28.01
C THR A 4 26.51 18.03 -29.10
N ARG A 5 26.18 16.73 -29.14
CA ARG A 5 25.34 16.11 -30.17
C ARG A 5 24.09 15.50 -29.56
N SER A 6 22.92 15.95 -30.00
CA SER A 6 21.63 15.36 -29.63
C SER A 6 21.51 13.94 -30.20
N LYS A 7 20.87 13.05 -29.46
CA LYS A 7 20.50 11.69 -29.91
C LYS A 7 18.99 11.60 -30.00
N LYS A 8 18.49 11.00 -31.08
CA LYS A 8 17.08 10.62 -31.17
C LYS A 8 16.78 9.53 -30.14
N VAL A 9 15.64 9.66 -29.47
CA VAL A 9 15.13 8.68 -28.51
C VAL A 9 13.67 8.42 -28.86
N ASP A 10 13.29 7.14 -28.83
CA ASP A 10 11.91 6.69 -28.82
C ASP A 10 11.65 6.05 -27.45
N ALA A 11 10.80 6.67 -26.63
CA ALA A 11 10.58 6.28 -25.25
C ALA A 11 9.14 6.51 -24.83
N ARG A 12 8.61 5.57 -24.04
CA ARG A 12 7.36 5.74 -23.30
C ARG A 12 7.66 6.29 -21.92
N VAL A 13 7.07 7.43 -21.58
CA VAL A 13 7.24 8.07 -20.27
C VAL A 13 6.05 7.70 -19.37
N ILE A 14 6.35 7.25 -18.15
CA ILE A 14 5.36 6.99 -17.09
C ILE A 14 5.79 7.80 -15.86
N CYS A 15 4.87 8.60 -15.33
CA CYS A 15 5.12 9.43 -14.15
C CYS A 15 4.13 9.08 -13.04
N ALA A 16 4.57 9.20 -11.79
CA ALA A 16 3.73 9.04 -10.60
C ALA A 16 4.10 10.13 -9.59
N THR A 17 3.09 10.68 -8.92
CA THR A 17 3.26 11.73 -7.91
C THR A 17 2.28 11.48 -6.76
N GLY A 18 2.76 11.67 -5.53
CA GLY A 18 1.91 11.71 -4.32
C GLY A 18 1.47 13.12 -3.92
N ILE A 19 1.80 14.12 -4.74
CA ILE A 19 1.56 15.54 -4.47
C ILE A 19 0.69 16.09 -5.60
N ASP A 20 -0.24 16.99 -5.25
CA ASP A 20 -1.04 17.71 -6.24
C ASP A 20 -0.17 18.65 -7.09
N LEU A 21 0.04 18.29 -8.36
CA LEU A 21 0.84 19.09 -9.28
C LEU A 21 0.18 20.43 -9.62
N ARG A 22 -1.15 20.54 -9.58
CA ARG A 22 -1.84 21.82 -9.84
C ARG A 22 -1.56 22.81 -8.73
N GLU A 23 -1.52 22.35 -7.49
CA GLU A 23 -1.10 23.18 -6.36
C GLU A 23 0.36 23.63 -6.52
N ARG A 24 1.26 22.71 -6.92
CA ARG A 24 2.67 23.06 -7.16
C ARG A 24 2.89 24.02 -8.34
N ILE A 25 2.03 24.00 -9.36
CA ILE A 25 2.04 25.00 -10.43
C ILE A 25 1.68 26.38 -9.86
N LYS A 26 0.62 26.47 -9.04
CA LYS A 26 0.21 27.73 -8.40
C LYS A 26 1.31 28.32 -7.51
N GLU A 27 2.08 27.46 -6.84
CA GLU A 27 3.24 27.87 -6.03
C GLU A 27 4.48 28.24 -6.86
N GLY A 28 4.45 28.12 -8.19
CA GLY A 28 5.61 28.33 -9.07
C GLY A 28 6.69 27.25 -8.93
N ARG A 29 6.36 26.11 -8.31
CA ARG A 29 7.27 24.99 -8.05
C ARG A 29 7.21 23.89 -9.11
N PHE A 30 6.32 24.01 -10.09
CA PHE A 30 6.20 23.06 -11.19
C PHE A 30 5.89 23.75 -12.51
N LEU A 31 6.50 23.27 -13.60
CA LEU A 31 6.33 23.83 -14.94
C LEU A 31 4.98 23.43 -15.52
N GLU A 32 4.13 24.42 -15.79
CA GLU A 32 2.79 24.24 -16.34
C GLU A 32 2.80 23.50 -17.68
N ASP A 33 3.70 23.86 -18.58
CA ASP A 33 3.84 23.24 -19.90
C ASP A 33 4.24 21.74 -19.82
N LEU A 34 5.00 21.35 -18.80
CA LEU A 34 5.30 19.94 -18.54
C LEU A 34 4.07 19.19 -18.01
N TYR A 35 3.29 19.81 -17.13
CA TYR A 35 2.08 19.21 -16.59
C TYR A 35 1.10 18.83 -17.70
N TYR A 36 0.83 19.75 -18.64
CA TYR A 36 -0.08 19.46 -19.75
C TYR A 36 0.43 18.37 -20.69
N ARG A 37 1.75 18.22 -20.88
CA ARG A 37 2.32 17.10 -21.65
C ARG A 37 2.22 15.75 -20.94
N LEU A 38 2.27 15.74 -19.61
CA LEU A 38 2.20 14.50 -18.82
C LEU A 38 0.76 14.05 -18.53
N ASN A 39 -0.17 14.99 -18.43
CA ASN A 39 -1.54 14.75 -17.94
C ASN A 39 -2.54 14.39 -19.06
N ASP A 40 -2.08 13.86 -20.19
CA ASP A 40 -2.94 13.41 -21.29
C ASP A 40 -3.76 12.16 -20.90
N ILE A 41 -3.12 11.22 -20.19
CA ILE A 41 -3.77 10.04 -19.60
C ILE A 41 -3.38 9.95 -18.12
N THR A 42 -4.35 10.18 -17.23
CA THR A 42 -4.13 10.15 -15.78
C THR A 42 -4.89 8.99 -15.16
N VAL A 43 -4.16 8.09 -14.51
CA VAL A 43 -4.74 6.99 -13.72
C VAL A 43 -4.67 7.39 -12.25
N ARG A 44 -5.85 7.61 -11.63
CA ARG A 44 -5.94 7.83 -10.20
C ARG A 44 -5.87 6.47 -9.49
N VAL A 45 -4.84 6.30 -8.65
CA VAL A 45 -4.75 5.15 -7.75
C VAL A 45 -5.48 5.51 -6.45
N PRO A 46 -6.62 4.87 -6.13
CA PRO A 46 -7.32 5.12 -4.89
C PRO A 46 -6.53 4.57 -3.70
N THR A 47 -6.77 5.18 -2.55
CA THR A 47 -6.26 4.70 -1.26
C THR A 47 -6.94 3.39 -0.87
N LEU A 48 -6.30 2.58 -0.03
CA LEU A 48 -6.83 1.28 0.38
C LEU A 48 -8.17 1.41 1.12
N ARG A 49 -8.37 2.50 1.86
CA ARG A 49 -9.66 2.83 2.50
C ARG A 49 -10.81 3.12 1.53
N GLU A 50 -10.50 3.53 0.29
CA GLU A 50 -11.48 3.74 -0.78
C GLU A 50 -11.80 2.42 -1.51
N ARG A 51 -11.01 1.35 -1.27
CA ARG A 51 -11.17 0.01 -1.88
C ARG A 51 -11.00 -1.09 -0.83
N ARG A 52 -11.83 -1.06 0.20
CA ARG A 52 -11.75 -2.02 1.32
C ARG A 52 -12.05 -3.45 0.87
N GLU A 53 -12.84 -3.61 -0.19
CA GLU A 53 -13.17 -4.88 -0.83
C GLU A 53 -11.94 -5.63 -1.38
N ASP A 54 -10.84 -4.93 -1.66
CA ASP A 54 -9.59 -5.56 -2.12
C ASP A 54 -8.77 -6.16 -0.96
N ILE A 55 -9.03 -5.72 0.29
CA ILE A 55 -8.23 -6.10 1.46
C ILE A 55 -8.15 -7.63 1.63
N PRO A 56 -9.25 -8.40 1.58
CA PRO A 56 -9.19 -9.87 1.72
C PRO A 56 -8.26 -10.55 0.69
N VAL A 57 -8.30 -10.08 -0.56
CA VAL A 57 -7.47 -10.62 -1.64
C VAL A 57 -5.99 -10.29 -1.41
N LEU A 58 -5.70 -9.05 -1.01
CA LEU A 58 -4.34 -8.59 -0.74
C LEU A 58 -3.73 -9.33 0.46
N VAL A 59 -4.46 -9.47 1.57
CA VAL A 59 -3.91 -10.15 2.75
C VAL A 59 -3.71 -11.64 2.51
N GLN A 60 -4.59 -12.29 1.74
CA GLN A 60 -4.41 -13.68 1.34
C GLN A 60 -3.18 -13.85 0.43
N HIS A 61 -2.95 -12.92 -0.49
CA HIS A 61 -1.75 -12.89 -1.32
C HIS A 61 -0.49 -12.76 -0.46
N PHE A 62 -0.43 -11.77 0.44
CA PHE A 62 0.73 -11.55 1.30
C PHE A 62 0.97 -12.71 2.27
N LEU A 63 -0.10 -13.27 2.84
CA LEU A 63 -0.01 -14.47 3.68
C LEU A 63 0.69 -15.58 2.89
N THR A 64 0.13 -15.97 1.75
CA THR A 64 0.68 -17.04 0.89
C THR A 64 2.13 -16.79 0.50
N TYR A 65 2.45 -15.54 0.12
CA TYR A 65 3.80 -15.15 -0.27
C TYR A 65 4.79 -15.31 0.90
N TYR A 66 4.46 -14.77 2.08
CA TYR A 66 5.37 -14.80 3.23
C TYR A 66 5.44 -16.16 3.92
N SER A 67 4.35 -16.92 3.98
CA SER A 67 4.37 -18.30 4.48
C SER A 67 5.31 -19.17 3.65
N ARG A 68 5.23 -19.04 2.32
CA ARG A 68 6.14 -19.76 1.41
C ARG A 68 7.59 -19.29 1.56
N GLN A 69 7.82 -17.98 1.62
CA GLN A 69 9.17 -17.44 1.74
C GLN A 69 9.86 -17.82 3.06
N MET A 70 9.09 -18.00 4.13
CA MET A 70 9.60 -18.33 5.47
C MET A 70 9.45 -19.82 5.83
N GLU A 71 8.99 -20.65 4.88
CA GLU A 71 8.73 -22.08 5.07
C GLU A 71 7.80 -22.40 6.26
N LYS A 72 6.93 -21.45 6.62
CA LYS A 72 5.99 -21.59 7.73
C LYS A 72 4.64 -22.12 7.28
N ARG A 73 4.02 -22.94 8.13
CA ARG A 73 2.62 -23.32 7.97
C ARG A 73 1.79 -22.38 8.84
N VAL A 74 0.82 -21.69 8.24
CA VAL A 74 -0.09 -20.80 8.97
C VAL A 74 -1.52 -21.13 8.59
N GLY A 75 -2.39 -21.23 9.59
CA GLY A 75 -3.80 -21.64 9.45
C GLY A 75 -4.72 -20.58 8.86
N GLY A 76 -4.19 -19.45 8.38
CA GLY A 76 -4.97 -18.31 7.90
C GLY A 76 -5.18 -17.25 8.97
N PHE A 77 -6.06 -16.29 8.70
CA PHE A 77 -6.43 -15.24 9.64
C PHE A 77 -7.64 -15.66 10.47
N SER A 78 -7.67 -15.27 11.75
CA SER A 78 -8.91 -15.38 12.51
C SER A 78 -9.97 -14.42 11.94
N PRO A 79 -11.27 -14.74 12.07
CA PRO A 79 -12.35 -13.85 11.62
C PRO A 79 -12.27 -12.44 12.24
N GLU A 80 -11.81 -12.35 13.48
CA GLU A 80 -11.62 -11.08 14.19
C GLU A 80 -10.53 -10.22 13.57
N VAL A 81 -9.40 -10.83 13.17
CA VAL A 81 -8.33 -10.09 12.46
C VAL A 81 -8.83 -9.56 11.12
N LEU A 82 -9.58 -10.36 10.36
CA LEU A 82 -10.15 -9.92 9.08
C LEU A 82 -11.12 -8.75 9.28
N ARG A 83 -11.95 -8.78 10.32
CA ARG A 83 -12.82 -7.65 10.67
C ARG A 83 -12.01 -6.39 10.98
N ILE A 84 -10.98 -6.49 11.82
CA ILE A 84 -10.09 -5.36 12.15
C ILE A 84 -9.44 -4.81 10.87
N PHE A 85 -8.99 -5.69 9.99
CA PHE A 85 -8.39 -5.27 8.71
C PHE A 85 -9.37 -4.51 7.81
N LEU A 86 -10.65 -4.85 7.81
CA LEU A 86 -11.67 -4.14 7.03
C LEU A 86 -12.06 -2.78 7.62
N GLU A 87 -11.92 -2.63 8.94
CA GLU A 87 -12.30 -1.41 9.67
C GLU A 87 -11.15 -0.40 9.80
N TYR A 88 -9.90 -0.87 9.77
CA TYR A 88 -8.71 -0.03 9.96
C TYR A 88 -8.49 0.98 8.82
N GLU A 89 -7.97 2.17 9.16
CA GLU A 89 -7.81 3.29 8.20
C GLU A 89 -6.75 3.06 7.13
N TRP A 90 -5.74 2.22 7.41
CA TRP A 90 -4.59 1.95 6.54
C TRP A 90 -3.95 3.22 5.95
N ARG A 91 -3.48 4.12 6.81
CA ARG A 91 -2.84 5.39 6.39
C ARG A 91 -1.60 5.15 5.51
N GLY A 92 -0.87 4.06 5.75
CA GLY A 92 0.24 3.62 4.91
C GLY A 92 -0.17 2.73 3.73
N ASN A 93 -1.47 2.57 3.47
CA ASN A 93 -2.06 1.80 2.37
C ASN A 93 -1.50 0.36 2.32
N VAL A 94 -1.27 -0.15 1.11
CA VAL A 94 -0.79 -1.52 0.85
C VAL A 94 0.55 -1.79 1.54
N ARG A 95 1.42 -0.79 1.69
CA ARG A 95 2.72 -0.96 2.36
C ARG A 95 2.56 -1.29 3.84
N GLU A 96 1.63 -0.62 4.50
CA GLU A 96 1.32 -0.90 5.90
C GLU A 96 0.65 -2.27 6.06
N LEU A 97 -0.33 -2.58 5.19
CA LEU A 97 -0.98 -3.88 5.14
C LEU A 97 0.02 -5.03 5.00
N GLU A 98 0.91 -4.94 4.01
CA GLU A 98 1.96 -5.92 3.75
C GLU A 98 2.88 -6.10 4.97
N LYS A 99 3.35 -4.99 5.57
CA LYS A 99 4.24 -5.03 6.73
C LYS A 99 3.56 -5.69 7.93
N THR A 100 2.28 -5.40 8.16
CA THR A 100 1.49 -6.01 9.23
C THR A 100 1.34 -7.51 9.01
N VAL A 101 0.92 -7.95 7.81
CA VAL A 101 0.78 -9.38 7.50
C VAL A 101 2.12 -10.10 7.63
N LYS A 102 3.20 -9.54 7.08
CA LYS A 102 4.56 -10.09 7.22
C LYS A 102 4.94 -10.29 8.68
N ARG A 103 4.71 -9.28 9.53
CA ARG A 103 4.99 -9.35 10.97
C ARG A 103 4.18 -10.47 11.63
N MET A 104 2.89 -10.60 11.31
CA MET A 104 2.05 -11.65 11.88
C MET A 104 2.58 -13.04 11.51
N VAL A 105 2.99 -13.27 10.25
CA VAL A 105 3.59 -14.54 9.82
C VAL A 105 4.92 -14.81 10.54
N VAL A 106 5.76 -13.79 10.73
CA VAL A 106 7.02 -13.94 11.48
C VAL A 106 6.77 -14.38 12.93
N LEU A 107 5.72 -13.86 13.56
CA LEU A 107 5.39 -14.14 14.96
C LEU A 107 4.50 -15.37 15.16
N ALA A 108 3.94 -15.93 14.10
CA ALA A 108 3.05 -17.08 14.18
C ALA A 108 3.79 -18.36 14.54
N ASP A 109 3.15 -19.18 15.35
CA ASP A 109 3.53 -20.57 15.58
C ASP A 109 3.10 -21.44 14.38
N ASP A 110 3.85 -22.50 14.12
CA ASP A 110 3.61 -23.37 12.97
C ASP A 110 2.29 -24.15 13.12
N GLY A 111 1.39 -23.96 12.16
CA GLY A 111 0.07 -24.58 12.09
C GLY A 111 -1.05 -23.73 12.68
N ASP A 112 -0.74 -22.66 13.40
CA ASP A 112 -1.74 -21.85 14.09
C ASP A 112 -2.35 -20.76 13.20
N ALA A 113 -3.58 -20.36 13.57
CA ALA A 113 -4.26 -19.24 12.95
C ALA A 113 -3.68 -17.91 13.47
N LEU A 114 -3.61 -16.90 12.59
CA LEU A 114 -3.16 -15.56 12.92
C LEU A 114 -4.24 -14.83 13.71
N GLY A 115 -4.06 -14.79 15.03
CA GLY A 115 -4.96 -14.12 15.96
C GLY A 115 -4.63 -12.65 16.24
N VAL A 116 -5.53 -11.98 16.98
CA VAL A 116 -5.42 -10.54 17.32
C VAL A 116 -4.17 -10.22 18.14
N THR A 117 -3.68 -11.16 18.95
CA THR A 117 -2.46 -11.00 19.77
C THR A 117 -1.21 -10.70 18.94
N LEU A 118 -1.18 -11.15 17.68
CA LEU A 118 -0.07 -10.93 16.75
C LEU A 118 -0.12 -9.55 16.08
N LEU A 119 -1.23 -8.81 16.22
CA LEU A 119 -1.38 -7.48 15.66
C LEU A 119 -0.49 -6.45 16.39
N PRO A 120 0.00 -5.41 15.67
CA PRO A 120 0.57 -4.23 16.28
C PRO A 120 -0.33 -3.67 17.39
N LEU A 121 0.29 -3.14 18.46
CA LEU A 121 -0.46 -2.61 19.62
C LEU A 121 -1.41 -1.48 19.20
N GLU A 122 -0.93 -0.57 18.35
CA GLU A 122 -1.71 0.54 17.80
C GLU A 122 -3.00 0.09 17.09
N MET A 123 -2.99 -1.06 16.42
CA MET A 123 -4.18 -1.62 15.77
C MET A 123 -5.16 -2.23 16.77
N ARG A 124 -4.64 -2.82 17.86
CA ARG A 124 -5.45 -3.37 18.95
C ARG A 124 -6.13 -2.26 19.76
N GLU A 125 -5.44 -1.14 19.95
CA GLU A 125 -5.95 0.04 20.66
C GLU A 125 -6.98 0.80 19.82
N ASN A 126 -6.74 0.96 18.50
CA ASN A 126 -7.71 1.60 17.61
C ASN A 126 -9.00 0.79 17.45
N ALA A 127 -8.95 -0.54 17.56
CA ALA A 127 -10.16 -1.37 17.59
C ALA A 127 -11.00 -1.17 18.87
N ALA A 128 -10.40 -0.62 19.93
CA ALA A 128 -11.06 -0.31 21.20
C ALA A 128 -11.54 1.15 21.31
N ALA A 129 -11.08 2.03 20.42
CA ALA A 129 -11.53 3.43 20.36
C ALA A 129 -12.71 3.56 19.39
N PRO A 130 -13.90 4.01 19.84
CA PRO A 130 -14.99 4.30 18.91
C PRO A 130 -14.53 5.39 17.93
N ALA A 131 -14.88 5.23 16.66
CA ALA A 131 -14.65 6.26 15.64
C ALA A 131 -15.24 7.61 16.12
N PRO A 132 -14.54 8.74 15.90
CA PRO A 132 -15.06 10.06 16.26
C PRO A 132 -16.33 10.43 15.49
#